data_AF-A0A929K2H5-F1
#
_entry.id   AF-A0A929K2H5-F1
#
_cell.length_a   1.000
_cell.length_b   1.000
_cell.length_c   1.000
_cell.angle_alpha   90.00
_cell.angle_beta   90.00
_cell.angle_gamma   90.00
#
_symmetry.space_group_name_H-M   'P 1'
#
loop_
_entity.id
_entity.type
_entity.pdbx_description
1 polymer ?
#
loop_
_entity_poly.entity_id
_entity_poly.type
_entity_poly.pdbx_seq_one_letter_code
_entity_poly.pdbx_strand_id
1 'polypeptide(L)'
;MTNNEPKREIALLWDKDTPFMQHLTDKGFDCELITPNLLFAPFFSFTGYKLVIVPAGFGDELYSGILKGLRASSVLIKDFVKAGGVLLVSGALSNKDAYNWLPVKIEYVMEKGRVRTEVVKDNKAAGIVEKEECMCDGYFEEAGTEG
;
A
#
# COMPACT_ATOMS: atom_id res chain seq x y z
N MET A 1 15.40 -20.44 25.64
CA MET A 1 16.03 -19.23 25.09
C MET A 1 15.21 -18.81 23.88
N THR A 2 14.22 -17.93 24.07
CA THR A 2 13.51 -17.33 22.95
C THR A 2 14.41 -16.25 22.38
N ASN A 3 14.98 -16.49 21.20
CA ASN A 3 15.61 -15.43 20.43
C ASN A 3 14.55 -14.35 20.19
N ASN A 4 14.61 -13.26 20.95
CA ASN A 4 13.87 -12.04 20.64
C ASN A 4 14.60 -11.39 19.46
N GLU A 5 14.42 -11.95 18.26
CA GLU A 5 14.60 -11.14 17.07
C GLU A 5 13.62 -9.96 17.18
N PRO A 6 14.06 -8.72 16.91
CA PRO A 6 13.15 -7.59 16.87
C PRO A 6 12.05 -7.90 15.86
N LYS A 7 10.81 -7.98 16.37
CA LYS A 7 9.66 -8.36 15.57
C LYS A 7 9.23 -7.12 14.80
N ARG A 8 9.72 -7.00 13.56
CA ARG A 8 9.42 -5.87 12.69
C ARG A 8 7.91 -5.76 12.48
N GLU A 9 7.36 -4.57 12.76
CA GLU A 9 5.91 -4.38 12.77
C GLU A 9 5.37 -3.87 11.43
N ILE A 10 6.22 -3.17 10.65
CA ILE A 10 5.84 -2.54 9.39
C ILE A 10 6.70 -3.07 8.23
N ALA A 11 6.07 -3.58 7.18
CA ALA A 11 6.72 -3.92 5.92
C ALA A 11 6.44 -2.83 4.88
N LEU A 12 7.50 -2.27 4.31
CA LEU A 12 7.42 -1.33 3.19
C LEU A 12 7.77 -2.05 1.89
N LEU A 13 6.77 -2.35 1.06
CA LEU A 13 7.00 -3.01 -0.24
C LEU A 13 7.46 -1.98 -1.26
N TRP A 14 8.76 -1.92 -1.52
CA TRP A 14 9.34 -0.94 -2.43
C TRP A 14 10.71 -1.39 -2.94
N ASP A 15 11.15 -0.86 -4.08
CA ASP A 15 12.35 -1.34 -4.80
C ASP A 15 13.36 -0.24 -5.16
N LYS A 16 13.13 1.00 -4.69
CA LYS A 16 14.06 2.13 -4.84
C LYS A 16 14.37 2.78 -3.50
N ASP A 17 15.42 3.60 -3.47
CA ASP A 17 15.69 4.45 -2.32
C ASP A 17 14.49 5.35 -2.02
N THR A 18 14.09 5.41 -0.76
CA THR A 18 12.94 6.20 -0.34
C THR A 18 13.17 6.82 1.04
N PRO A 19 12.88 8.12 1.22
CA PRO A 19 12.94 8.76 2.54
C PRO A 19 11.84 8.25 3.47
N PHE A 20 10.86 7.51 2.95
CA PHE A 20 9.70 7.05 3.70
C PHE A 20 10.06 6.07 4.81
N MET A 21 11.03 5.17 4.57
CA MET A 21 11.56 4.29 5.63
C MET A 21 12.22 5.11 6.74
N GLN A 22 13.13 6.03 6.38
CA GLN A 22 13.81 6.87 7.38
C GLN A 22 12.80 7.64 8.22
N HIS A 23 11.75 8.19 7.60
CA HIS A 23 10.69 8.89 8.30
C HIS A 23 9.98 8.02 9.35
N LEU A 24 9.65 6.76 9.01
CA LEU A 24 9.03 5.83 9.96
C LEU A 24 9.97 5.49 11.12
N THR A 25 11.25 5.22 10.81
CA THR A 25 12.27 4.93 11.82
C THR A 25 12.49 6.12 12.76
N ASP A 26 12.53 7.35 12.24
CA ASP A 26 12.68 8.59 13.02
C ASP A 26 11.51 8.81 13.99
N LYS A 27 10.35 8.23 13.70
CA LYS A 27 9.16 8.25 14.56
C LYS A 27 9.11 7.09 15.57
N GLY A 28 10.13 6.24 15.57
CA GLY A 28 10.27 5.11 16.50
C GLY A 28 9.57 3.83 16.06
N PHE A 29 9.17 3.72 14.78
CA PHE A 29 8.60 2.49 14.25
C PHE A 29 9.69 1.50 13.80
N ASP A 30 9.45 0.21 14.04
CA ASP A 30 10.29 -0.86 13.49
C ASP A 30 9.75 -1.27 12.12
N CYS A 31 10.51 -0.94 11.07
CA CYS A 31 10.11 -1.15 9.68
C CYS A 31 11.19 -1.82 8.83
N GLU A 32 10.77 -2.69 7.91
CA GLU A 32 11.64 -3.33 6.90
C GLU A 32 11.28 -2.87 5.49
N LEU A 33 12.30 -2.69 4.63
CA LEU A 33 12.13 -2.52 3.20
C LEU A 33 12.10 -3.91 2.58
N ILE A 34 10.95 -4.29 2.05
CA ILE A 34 10.77 -5.56 1.36
C ILE A 34 10.83 -5.30 -0.15
N THR A 35 11.96 -5.67 -0.73
CA THR A 35 12.16 -5.62 -2.18
C THR A 35 11.44 -6.78 -2.87
N PRO A 36 11.17 -6.71 -4.19
CA PRO A 36 10.60 -7.84 -4.94
C PRO A 36 11.38 -9.14 -4.73
N ASN A 37 12.71 -9.08 -4.72
CA ASN A 37 13.56 -10.25 -4.53
C ASN A 37 13.35 -10.92 -3.17
N LEU A 38 13.17 -10.13 -2.11
CA LEU A 38 12.87 -10.66 -0.78
C LEU A 38 11.44 -11.20 -0.72
N LEU A 39 10.48 -10.51 -1.31
CA LEU A 39 9.07 -10.92 -1.37
C LEU A 39 8.89 -12.27 -2.09
N PHE A 40 9.76 -12.59 -3.06
CA PHE A 40 9.76 -13.87 -3.78
C PHE A 40 10.58 -14.97 -3.09
N ALA A 41 11.28 -14.66 -2.01
CA ALA A 41 12.13 -15.64 -1.36
C ALA A 41 11.27 -16.76 -0.75
N PRO A 42 11.64 -18.05 -0.90
CA PRO A 42 10.84 -19.18 -0.41
C PRO A 42 10.59 -19.17 1.11
N PHE A 43 11.45 -18.48 1.86
CA PHE A 43 11.36 -18.34 3.32
C PHE A 43 10.63 -17.07 3.76
N PHE A 44 10.27 -16.18 2.83
CA PHE A 44 9.61 -14.94 3.18
C PHE A 44 8.18 -15.21 3.68
N SER A 45 7.81 -14.53 4.75
CA SER A 45 6.47 -14.57 5.32
C SER A 45 6.13 -13.21 5.91
N PHE A 46 4.87 -12.79 5.79
CA PHE A 46 4.37 -11.62 6.53
C PHE A 46 4.15 -11.91 8.02
N THR A 47 4.51 -13.09 8.52
CA THR A 47 4.38 -13.42 9.95
C THR A 47 5.15 -12.41 10.82
N GLY A 48 4.46 -11.78 11.76
CA GLY A 48 5.04 -10.79 12.66
C GLY A 48 4.76 -9.34 12.25
N TYR A 49 4.49 -9.10 10.97
CA TYR A 49 4.05 -7.80 10.48
C TYR A 49 2.61 -7.51 10.89
N LYS A 50 2.34 -6.24 11.23
CA LYS A 50 1.00 -5.71 11.51
C LYS A 50 0.50 -4.82 10.39
N LEU A 51 1.41 -4.15 9.70
CA LEU A 51 1.12 -3.20 8.63
C LEU A 51 2.04 -3.47 7.42
N VAL A 52 1.45 -3.55 6.24
CA VAL A 52 2.15 -3.56 4.96
C VAL A 52 1.80 -2.28 4.22
N ILE A 53 2.81 -1.52 3.77
CA ILE A 53 2.64 -0.27 3.05
C ILE A 53 3.17 -0.42 1.62
N VAL A 54 2.36 0.01 0.64
CA VAL A 54 2.73 0.16 -0.76
C VAL A 54 2.66 1.66 -1.12
N PRO A 55 3.82 2.34 -1.30
CA PRO A 55 3.89 3.77 -1.59
C PRO A 55 3.22 4.20 -2.89
N ALA A 56 3.03 5.51 -3.02
CA ALA A 56 2.46 6.12 -4.22
C ALA A 56 3.40 5.92 -5.42
N GLY A 57 2.83 5.74 -6.61
CA GLY A 57 3.57 5.52 -7.84
C GLY A 57 3.99 4.08 -8.10
N PHE A 58 3.51 3.12 -7.30
CA PHE A 58 3.85 1.69 -7.46
C PHE A 58 3.46 1.11 -8.84
N GLY A 59 2.50 1.74 -9.54
CA GLY A 59 2.02 1.31 -10.85
C GLY A 59 2.69 1.98 -12.05
N ASP A 60 3.61 2.90 -11.82
CA ASP A 60 4.39 3.60 -12.84
C ASP A 60 5.84 3.09 -12.83
N GLU A 61 6.26 2.45 -13.94
CA GLU A 61 7.58 1.86 -14.10
C GLU A 61 8.73 2.88 -14.00
N LEU A 62 8.45 4.18 -14.22
CA LEU A 62 9.44 5.24 -13.98
C LEU A 62 9.76 5.40 -12.49
N TYR A 63 8.80 5.11 -11.61
CA TYR A 63 8.95 5.24 -10.15
C TYR A 63 9.28 3.92 -9.48
N SER A 64 8.72 2.80 -9.90
CA SER A 64 8.95 1.49 -9.27
C SER A 64 8.63 0.31 -10.20
N GLY A 65 9.37 -0.79 -10.05
CA GLY A 65 9.08 -2.09 -10.66
C GLY A 65 8.30 -3.05 -9.74
N ILE A 66 7.86 -2.59 -8.55
CA ILE A 66 7.25 -3.43 -7.51
C ILE A 66 5.93 -4.08 -7.96
N LEU A 67 5.19 -3.49 -8.91
CA LEU A 67 3.88 -3.99 -9.36
C LEU A 67 3.91 -5.46 -9.80
N LYS A 68 4.98 -5.88 -10.48
CA LYS A 68 5.14 -7.29 -10.88
C LYS A 68 5.22 -8.21 -9.66
N GLY A 69 5.89 -7.76 -8.60
CA GLY A 69 5.96 -8.50 -7.34
C GLY A 69 4.69 -8.51 -6.53
N LEU A 70 3.95 -7.39 -6.53
CA LEU A 70 2.63 -7.34 -5.90
C LEU A 70 1.67 -8.36 -6.53
N ARG A 71 1.68 -8.47 -7.87
CA ARG A 71 0.86 -9.44 -8.60
C ARG A 71 1.27 -10.88 -8.30
N ALA A 72 2.56 -11.18 -8.39
CA ALA A 72 3.08 -12.53 -8.14
C ALA A 72 2.86 -13.00 -6.69
N SER A 73 2.85 -12.08 -5.73
CA SER A 73 2.63 -12.38 -4.31
C SER A 73 1.22 -12.04 -3.82
N SER A 74 0.27 -11.87 -4.74
CA SER A 74 -1.12 -11.51 -4.43
C SER A 74 -1.78 -12.48 -3.45
N VAL A 75 -1.54 -13.79 -3.58
CA VAL A 75 -2.07 -14.80 -2.63
C VAL A 75 -1.55 -14.56 -1.21
N LEU A 76 -0.24 -14.36 -1.05
CA LEU A 76 0.38 -14.09 0.24
C LEU A 76 -0.14 -12.80 0.88
N ILE A 77 -0.35 -11.76 0.08
CA ILE A 77 -0.92 -10.49 0.52
C ILE A 77 -2.39 -10.66 0.93
N LYS A 78 -3.18 -11.40 0.14
CA LYS A 78 -4.59 -11.72 0.46
C LYS A 78 -4.66 -12.49 1.79
N ASP A 79 -3.79 -13.47 2.01
CA ASP A 79 -3.73 -14.25 3.25
C ASP A 79 -3.34 -13.39 4.45
N PHE A 80 -2.38 -12.48 4.29
CA PHE A 80 -2.01 -11.51 5.32
C PHE A 80 -3.20 -10.64 5.75
N VAL A 81 -3.96 -10.09 4.80
CA VAL A 81 -5.15 -9.28 5.09
C VAL A 81 -6.24 -10.13 5.76
N LYS A 82 -6.49 -11.35 5.27
CA LYS A 82 -7.45 -12.28 5.88
C LYS A 82 -7.10 -12.66 7.32
N ALA A 83 -5.80 -12.72 7.63
CA ALA A 83 -5.31 -12.97 8.98
C ALA A 83 -5.42 -11.75 9.93
N GLY A 84 -5.96 -10.62 9.45
CA GLY A 84 -6.15 -9.39 10.24
C GLY A 84 -5.01 -8.37 10.09
N GLY A 85 -4.07 -8.61 9.17
CA GLY A 85 -3.04 -7.65 8.81
C GLY A 85 -3.61 -6.43 8.09
N VAL A 86 -3.01 -5.26 8.30
CA VAL A 86 -3.43 -4.01 7.65
C VAL A 86 -2.61 -3.78 6.39
N LEU A 87 -3.28 -3.62 5.25
CA LEU A 87 -2.64 -3.25 3.98
C LEU A 87 -3.00 -1.79 3.64
N LEU A 88 -1.98 -0.93 3.55
CA LEU A 88 -2.10 0.46 3.13
C LEU A 88 -1.49 0.62 1.73
N VAL A 89 -2.32 0.99 0.75
CA VAL A 89 -1.91 1.15 -0.66
C VAL A 89 -2.25 2.56 -1.13
N SER A 90 -1.24 3.28 -1.61
CA SER A 90 -1.40 4.63 -2.13
C SER A 90 -1.85 4.65 -3.60
N GLY A 91 -1.97 5.85 -4.19
CA GLY A 91 -2.27 6.02 -5.61
C GLY A 91 -1.21 5.38 -6.53
N ALA A 92 -1.65 4.61 -7.52
CA ALA A 92 -0.77 3.86 -8.41
C ALA A 92 0.05 4.74 -9.36
N LEU A 93 -0.40 5.97 -9.61
CA LEU A 93 0.04 6.80 -10.72
C LEU A 93 0.02 6.05 -12.06
N SER A 94 -0.98 5.19 -12.29
CA SER A 94 -1.18 4.52 -13.58
C SER A 94 -2.63 4.10 -13.78
N ASN A 95 -3.14 4.23 -15.01
CA ASN A 95 -4.46 3.71 -15.44
C ASN A 95 -4.43 2.24 -15.85
N LYS A 96 -3.27 1.56 -15.75
CA LYS A 96 -3.08 0.21 -16.27
C LYS A 96 -3.25 -0.86 -15.18
N ASP A 97 -4.48 -1.30 -14.92
CA ASP A 97 -4.83 -2.43 -14.02
C ASP A 97 -3.94 -2.54 -12.78
N ALA A 98 -3.62 -1.41 -12.15
CA ALA A 98 -2.56 -1.38 -11.15
C ALA A 98 -2.97 -2.12 -9.88
N TYR A 99 -4.26 -2.30 -9.66
CA TYR A 99 -4.83 -2.83 -8.41
C TYR A 99 -5.33 -4.27 -8.51
N ASN A 100 -5.12 -4.96 -9.64
CA ASN A 100 -5.56 -6.34 -9.89
C ASN A 100 -4.85 -7.44 -9.06
N TRP A 101 -4.21 -7.07 -7.96
CA TRP A 101 -3.55 -7.95 -7.00
C TRP A 101 -4.15 -7.82 -5.59
N LEU A 102 -5.03 -6.83 -5.38
CA LEU A 102 -5.69 -6.61 -4.10
C LEU A 102 -6.71 -7.70 -3.77
N PRO A 103 -7.08 -7.86 -2.47
CA PRO A 103 -8.20 -8.72 -2.06
C PRO A 103 -9.58 -8.19 -2.45
N VAL A 104 -9.65 -7.07 -3.18
CA VAL A 104 -10.88 -6.40 -3.60
C VAL A 104 -10.73 -5.96 -5.06
N LYS A 105 -11.84 -5.93 -5.79
CA LYS A 105 -11.87 -5.34 -7.13
C LYS A 105 -12.04 -3.84 -6.97
N ILE A 106 -11.09 -3.08 -7.51
CA ILE A 106 -11.19 -1.62 -7.61
C ILE A 106 -10.82 -1.16 -9.01
N GLU A 107 -11.60 -0.22 -9.53
CA GLU A 107 -11.34 0.46 -10.80
C GLU A 107 -10.86 1.87 -10.50
N TYR A 108 -9.63 2.18 -10.92
CA TYR A 108 -8.96 3.46 -10.64
C TYR A 108 -8.87 4.30 -11.90
N VAL A 109 -9.27 5.56 -11.78
CA VAL A 109 -9.14 6.58 -12.81
C VAL A 109 -8.13 7.62 -12.34
N MET A 110 -6.96 7.62 -12.97
CA MET A 110 -5.98 8.69 -12.83
C MET A 110 -6.48 9.92 -13.58
N GLU A 111 -6.95 10.89 -12.80
CA GLU A 111 -7.25 12.23 -13.26
C GLU A 111 -6.62 13.21 -12.28
N LYS A 112 -5.42 13.68 -12.63
CA LYS A 112 -4.69 14.61 -11.77
C LYS A 112 -5.28 16.00 -11.90
N GLY A 113 -5.76 16.56 -10.80
CA GLY A 113 -6.41 17.85 -10.81
C GLY A 113 -6.51 18.47 -9.43
N ARG A 114 -6.74 19.78 -9.43
CA ARG A 114 -7.19 20.48 -8.24
C ARG A 114 -8.70 20.38 -8.20
N VAL A 115 -9.24 19.79 -7.13
CA VAL A 115 -10.66 19.50 -6.99
C VAL A 115 -11.18 20.09 -5.70
N ARG A 116 -12.46 20.48 -5.71
CA ARG A 116 -13.17 20.80 -4.48
C ARG A 116 -13.67 19.51 -3.83
N THR A 117 -13.52 19.42 -2.52
CA THR A 117 -13.94 18.28 -1.71
C THR A 117 -15.24 18.60 -1.01
N GLU A 118 -16.14 17.63 -0.96
CA GLU A 118 -17.36 17.70 -0.18
C GLU A 118 -17.55 16.40 0.61
N VAL A 119 -18.09 16.51 1.81
CA VAL A 119 -18.41 15.35 2.64
C VAL A 119 -19.77 14.80 2.18
N VAL A 120 -19.73 13.75 1.36
CA VAL A 120 -20.95 13.10 0.84
C VAL A 120 -21.68 12.24 1.88
N LYS A 121 -20.98 11.82 2.95
CA LYS A 121 -21.53 11.02 4.05
C LYS A 121 -20.75 11.27 5.32
N ASP A 122 -21.46 11.41 6.45
CA ASP A 122 -20.83 11.57 7.76
C ASP A 122 -20.03 10.31 8.12
N ASN A 123 -18.71 10.47 8.28
CA ASN A 123 -17.77 9.42 8.62
C ASN A 123 -16.54 10.04 9.31
N LYS A 124 -16.03 9.39 10.36
CA LYS A 124 -14.80 9.82 11.06
C LYS A 124 -13.59 9.97 10.12
N ALA A 125 -13.53 9.19 9.04
CA ALA A 125 -12.47 9.27 8.03
C ALA A 125 -12.48 10.59 7.24
N ALA A 126 -13.61 11.31 7.19
CA ALA A 126 -13.68 12.62 6.53
C ALA A 126 -12.75 13.65 7.19
N GLY A 127 -12.42 13.48 8.47
CA GLY A 127 -11.46 14.32 9.19
C GLY A 127 -10.01 14.24 8.69
N ILE A 128 -9.70 13.34 7.75
CA ILE A 128 -8.39 13.30 7.07
C ILE A 128 -8.25 14.49 6.10
N VAL A 129 -9.35 14.98 5.54
CA VAL A 129 -9.35 16.07 4.56
C VAL A 129 -9.57 17.40 5.28
N GLU A 130 -8.50 18.17 5.47
CA GLU A 130 -8.54 19.44 6.21
C GLU A 130 -8.98 20.66 5.37
N LYS A 131 -8.97 20.55 4.04
CA LYS A 131 -9.21 21.66 3.11
C LYS A 131 -10.34 21.34 2.14
N GLU A 132 -11.13 22.35 1.81
CA GLU A 132 -12.21 22.31 0.80
C GLU A 132 -11.68 22.15 -0.63
N GLU A 133 -10.39 22.35 -0.85
CA GLU A 133 -9.73 22.17 -2.14
C GLU A 133 -8.41 21.40 -1.96
N CYS A 134 -8.24 20.33 -2.72
CA CYS A 134 -7.04 19.50 -2.67
C CYS A 134 -6.55 19.13 -4.07
N MET A 135 -5.27 18.74 -4.14
CA MET A 135 -4.74 18.08 -5.32
C MET A 135 -5.05 16.59 -5.20
N CYS A 136 -5.76 16.04 -6.19
CA CYS A 136 -5.98 14.61 -6.34
C CYS A 136 -5.12 14.06 -7.48
N ASP A 137 -4.70 12.81 -7.35
CA ASP A 137 -4.02 12.02 -8.39
C ASP A 137 -4.99 11.11 -9.16
N GLY A 138 -6.21 10.93 -8.65
CA GLY A 138 -7.29 10.19 -9.27
C GLY A 138 -8.42 9.86 -8.29
N TYR A 139 -9.30 8.96 -8.70
CA TYR A 139 -10.42 8.46 -7.90
C TYR A 139 -10.75 6.99 -8.25
N PHE A 140 -11.55 6.33 -7.42
CA PHE A 140 -12.05 4.98 -7.67
C PHE A 140 -13.51 5.03 -8.15
N GLU A 141 -13.82 4.37 -9.27
CA GLU A 141 -15.19 4.31 -9.85
C GLU A 141 -16.02 3.16 -9.27
N GLU A 142 -15.40 2.01 -9.03
CA GLU A 142 -16.03 0.84 -8.43
C GLU A 142 -15.13 0.30 -7.31
N ALA A 143 -15.74 -0.07 -6.18
CA ALA A 143 -15.10 -0.83 -5.12
C ALA A 143 -16.02 -1.97 -4.67
N GLY A 144 -15.64 -3.21 -4.99
CA GLY A 144 -16.39 -4.42 -4.64
C GLY A 144 -15.50 -5.48 -4.00
N THR A 145 -16.06 -6.29 -3.11
CA THR A 145 -15.40 -7.52 -2.63
C THR A 145 -15.46 -8.60 -3.69
N GLU A 146 -14.36 -9.30 -3.97
CA GLU A 146 -14.43 -10.57 -4.70
C GLU A 146 -15.33 -11.53 -3.89
N GLY A 147 -16.35 -12.09 -4.55
CA GLY A 147 -17.31 -13.03 -3.95
C GLY A 147 -16.72 -14.39 -3.63
#